data_AF-A0A8H7P7K3-F1
#
_entry.id   AF-A0A8H7P7K3-F1
#
_cell.length_a   1.000
_cell.length_b   1.000
_cell.length_c   1.000
_cell.angle_alpha   90.00
_cell.angle_beta   90.00
_cell.angle_gamma   90.00
#
_symmetry.space_group_name_H-M   'P 1'
#
loop_
_entity.id
_entity.type
_entity.pdbx_description
1 polymer ?
#
loop_
_entity_poly.entity_id
_entity_poly.type
_entity_poly.pdbx_seq_one_letter_code
_entity_poly.pdbx_strand_id
1 'polypeptide(L)'
;MAEFARRSTLQPDPYNNGRSHLPVPSTVKKPTHTGRMSMAGPALRGPYPMMGQIPGTNPRQSLMRSHNVNPLLQSASKPNYGRTPLHSSTRRGSMWAGGAQASAPMGSQGSVKDTRPLRDRPFQAKMRQDIWAWLDRNGIEVSPQTLREVTVKDFRAVYQHLVRLLDPEWPFGDKETPEDQFANPLRALRYPYIGQWDRKTLATPGAMHAWPFYLGVLHWLAELGSDSALIPDEFDDINYHQALALDHYTLAYEVFLEGKDVFPEQERILEERYAKKDERVVALVDRQREELKQIQSELEILEKAPAPIEELKKDNGFIRRDKAKFEEILRRCESKKKKLIDTLAREKADLAYCVSNLEKLQAEELRLLDIVKEQNLSPEEVVRMNTEHETLSRDIETLKHKMAETNQVVVKLEVSLTRKVSDAEEALDMYTNLLSNLGLFPPLPAPLEDVDLTLDLNPASSNPQNLLSGADIRTVVKPTLGRVAEMKRTERADVESERIKVDNELDQLTLECENMDEEVVEVTTKVNGLNDQADELREAAQQEALVSHSEATRLERDLAQARTAAMANGVGVKSRLQALQIAYREQIDKVNRLKDETMRAIIKNSSDIVMFKEEVSKQLKHLRDFAEAN
;
A
#
# COMPACT_ATOMS: atom_id res chain seq x y z
N MET A 1 88.46 -0.26 -40.71
CA MET A 1 88.07 0.24 -39.37
C MET A 1 86.72 -0.37 -39.08
N ALA A 2 86.56 -1.48 -38.33
CA ALA A 2 87.14 -1.89 -37.04
C ALA A 2 86.33 -1.36 -35.84
N GLU A 3 86.03 -2.15 -34.79
CA GLU A 3 86.15 -3.61 -34.60
C GLU A 3 85.32 -4.06 -33.37
N PHE A 4 84.72 -5.27 -33.42
CA PHE A 4 84.50 -6.21 -32.29
C PHE A 4 83.65 -5.77 -31.06
N ALA A 5 83.36 -6.62 -30.05
CA ALA A 5 82.76 -7.97 -30.05
C ALA A 5 82.54 -8.48 -28.59
N ARG A 6 81.83 -9.62 -28.45
CA ARG A 6 81.71 -10.50 -27.24
C ARG A 6 80.80 -9.94 -26.12
N ARG A 7 79.93 -10.68 -25.42
CA ARG A 7 79.89 -12.05 -24.82
C ARG A 7 80.83 -12.27 -23.61
N SER A 8 80.24 -12.34 -22.40
CA SER A 8 80.36 -13.48 -21.45
C SER A 8 79.46 -13.23 -20.21
N THR A 9 78.49 -14.10 -19.89
CA THR A 9 78.55 -15.23 -18.93
C THR A 9 78.99 -14.90 -17.50
N LEU A 10 78.11 -15.11 -16.51
CA LEU A 10 78.31 -16.07 -15.39
C LEU A 10 77.17 -16.00 -14.32
N GLN A 11 76.62 -17.17 -13.98
CA GLN A 11 76.10 -17.50 -12.63
C GLN A 11 77.32 -17.87 -11.73
N PRO A 12 77.25 -17.90 -10.37
CA PRO A 12 76.20 -18.61 -9.61
C PRO A 12 75.76 -18.06 -8.22
N ASP A 13 74.46 -18.21 -7.95
CA ASP A 13 73.90 -18.91 -6.77
C ASP A 13 74.24 -18.35 -5.34
N PRO A 14 73.96 -19.03 -4.19
CA PRO A 14 72.77 -18.67 -3.41
C PRO A 14 73.01 -18.18 -1.95
N TYR A 15 71.91 -17.80 -1.30
CA TYR A 15 71.76 -17.44 0.13
C TYR A 15 72.59 -16.25 0.65
N ASN A 16 71.92 -15.12 0.87
CA ASN A 16 72.18 -14.32 2.08
C ASN A 16 70.89 -13.64 2.60
N ASN A 17 70.81 -13.46 3.92
CA ASN A 17 69.62 -13.02 4.64
C ASN A 17 69.84 -11.60 5.20
N GLY A 18 69.49 -10.58 4.41
CA GLY A 18 69.74 -9.15 4.71
C GLY A 18 68.45 -8.36 4.97
N ARG A 19 68.43 -7.55 6.03
CA ARG A 19 67.25 -6.77 6.44
C ARG A 19 67.24 -5.33 5.92
N SER A 20 66.02 -4.84 5.73
CA SER A 20 65.54 -3.46 5.97
C SER A 20 66.18 -2.29 5.23
N HIS A 21 65.34 -1.56 4.47
CA HIS A 21 65.26 -0.11 4.58
C HIS A 21 63.80 0.33 4.82
N LEU A 22 63.64 1.42 5.56
CA LEU A 22 62.41 2.07 6.05
C LEU A 22 62.03 3.24 5.09
N PRO A 23 60.86 3.94 5.19
CA PRO A 23 60.16 4.28 6.43
C PRO A 23 58.61 4.30 6.46
N VAL A 24 58.11 4.59 7.68
CA VAL A 24 56.71 4.84 8.08
C VAL A 24 56.34 6.34 8.02
N PRO A 25 55.06 6.70 8.17
CA PRO A 25 54.56 7.18 9.48
C PRO A 25 53.35 6.38 9.98
N SER A 26 53.14 6.07 11.28
CA SER A 26 53.09 6.90 12.50
C SER A 26 51.86 7.82 12.52
N THR A 27 50.84 7.56 13.37
CA THR A 27 50.85 7.90 14.82
C THR A 27 49.78 7.07 15.58
N VAL A 28 50.09 6.41 16.72
CA VAL A 28 49.97 6.90 18.13
C VAL A 28 48.51 7.10 18.60
N LYS A 29 48.00 6.53 19.72
CA LYS A 29 48.49 5.55 20.71
C LYS A 29 47.29 4.92 21.48
N LYS A 30 47.47 3.76 22.12
CA LYS A 30 46.62 3.28 23.25
C LYS A 30 47.07 3.94 24.58
N PRO A 31 46.35 3.73 25.70
CA PRO A 31 46.72 2.57 26.52
C PRO A 31 45.55 1.77 27.09
N THR A 32 45.82 0.49 27.35
CA THR A 32 45.05 -0.38 28.25
C THR A 32 46.03 -0.93 29.28
N HIS A 33 45.69 -0.91 30.58
CA HIS A 33 46.41 -1.74 31.54
C HIS A 33 45.51 -2.24 32.67
N THR A 34 45.85 -3.41 33.19
CA THR A 34 45.19 -4.08 34.31
C THR A 34 45.88 -3.75 35.63
N GLY A 35 45.13 -3.79 36.73
CA GLY A 35 45.62 -3.67 38.10
C GLY A 35 44.54 -4.05 39.12
N ARG A 36 44.85 -4.95 40.06
CA ARG A 36 43.98 -5.37 41.17
C ARG A 36 44.26 -4.52 42.42
N MET A 37 43.22 -4.31 43.23
CA MET A 37 43.27 -4.41 44.70
C MET A 37 41.91 -4.89 45.23
N SER A 38 41.85 -5.35 46.49
CA SER A 38 40.71 -6.08 47.09
C SER A 38 40.40 -5.62 48.53
N MET A 39 39.42 -6.30 49.18
CA MET A 39 39.00 -6.34 50.61
C MET A 39 37.63 -5.68 50.87
N ALA A 40 36.70 -6.18 51.69
CA ALA A 40 36.33 -7.51 52.26
C ALA A 40 34.94 -7.32 52.96
N GLY A 41 34.04 -8.27 53.29
CA GLY A 41 33.86 -9.74 53.22
C GLY A 41 32.39 -10.02 53.64
N PRO A 42 32.00 -11.08 54.41
CA PRO A 42 32.58 -12.43 54.60
C PRO A 42 31.56 -13.62 54.45
N ALA A 43 32.09 -14.87 54.37
CA ALA A 43 31.58 -16.23 54.72
C ALA A 43 30.06 -16.59 54.81
N LEU A 44 29.58 -17.81 54.46
CA LEU A 44 29.95 -19.15 55.00
C LEU A 44 29.72 -20.38 54.04
N ARG A 45 29.90 -21.62 54.54
CA ARG A 45 30.24 -22.90 53.83
C ARG A 45 29.07 -23.75 53.23
N GLY A 46 29.43 -24.73 52.35
CA GLY A 46 28.59 -25.84 51.79
C GLY A 46 28.62 -27.16 52.62
N PRO A 47 28.42 -28.41 52.06
CA PRO A 47 28.97 -28.94 50.78
C PRO A 47 28.07 -29.93 49.93
N TYR A 48 28.70 -30.71 49.02
CA TYR A 48 28.21 -31.69 47.98
C TYR A 48 27.95 -33.15 48.48
N PRO A 49 27.68 -34.24 47.67
CA PRO A 49 27.40 -34.42 46.19
C PRO A 49 26.26 -35.41 45.74
N MET A 50 25.93 -35.36 44.43
CA MET A 50 25.48 -36.38 43.42
C MET A 50 24.81 -37.77 43.70
N MET A 51 24.00 -38.19 42.68
CA MET A 51 23.44 -39.52 42.29
C MET A 51 22.15 -40.07 42.97
N GLY A 52 21.27 -40.70 42.17
CA GLY A 52 20.09 -41.48 42.60
C GLY A 52 18.95 -41.58 41.55
N GLN A 53 18.21 -42.69 41.47
CA GLN A 53 17.15 -42.98 40.47
C GLN A 53 15.75 -43.16 41.09
N ILE A 54 14.71 -42.59 40.43
CA ILE A 54 13.45 -43.21 39.90
C ILE A 54 13.02 -44.59 40.50
N PRO A 55 11.71 -44.94 40.76
CA PRO A 55 10.42 -44.19 40.73
C PRO A 55 9.43 -44.45 41.93
N GLY A 56 8.28 -43.74 41.92
CA GLY A 56 7.00 -44.18 42.55
C GLY A 56 6.69 -43.64 43.97
N THR A 57 5.44 -43.50 44.42
CA THR A 57 4.10 -43.84 43.85
C THR A 57 3.01 -42.78 44.19
N ASN A 58 1.80 -42.98 43.65
CA ASN A 58 0.59 -42.13 43.75
C ASN A 58 -0.07 -42.09 45.16
N PRO A 59 -1.12 -41.27 45.43
CA PRO A 59 -1.56 -40.00 44.79
C PRO A 59 -2.05 -38.90 45.80
N ARG A 60 -2.18 -37.62 45.37
CA ARG A 60 -3.30 -36.74 45.81
C ARG A 60 -3.50 -35.42 45.01
N GLN A 61 -4.66 -35.34 44.36
CA GLN A 61 -5.55 -34.17 44.19
C GLN A 61 -4.99 -32.78 43.79
N SER A 62 -5.00 -32.55 42.47
CA SER A 62 -5.70 -31.44 41.77
C SER A 62 -5.54 -29.97 42.22
N LEU A 63 -5.02 -29.16 41.30
CA LEU A 63 -5.14 -27.69 41.30
C LEU A 63 -6.56 -27.20 40.89
N MET A 64 -6.76 -25.89 41.06
CA MET A 64 -7.47 -24.96 40.16
C MET A 64 -7.70 -25.50 38.71
N ARG A 65 -8.76 -25.13 37.98
CA ARG A 65 -9.16 -23.73 37.69
C ARG A 65 -10.52 -23.65 36.95
N SER A 66 -11.23 -22.53 37.10
CA SER A 66 -12.14 -21.84 36.14
C SER A 66 -12.88 -22.60 35.01
N HIS A 67 -14.19 -22.36 34.85
CA HIS A 67 -14.80 -22.06 33.54
C HIS A 67 -16.19 -21.38 33.62
N ASN A 68 -16.54 -20.58 32.60
CA ASN A 68 -17.94 -20.27 32.21
C ASN A 68 -18.54 -21.54 31.53
N VAL A 69 -19.86 -21.75 31.34
CA VAL A 69 -20.86 -20.90 30.66
C VAL A 69 -22.31 -21.35 30.99
N ASN A 70 -23.28 -20.46 30.72
CA ASN A 70 -24.72 -20.64 30.41
C ASN A 70 -25.55 -21.82 30.98
N PRO A 71 -26.74 -21.55 31.57
CA PRO A 71 -27.73 -22.57 31.94
C PRO A 71 -28.85 -22.75 30.89
N LEU A 72 -29.24 -24.00 30.59
CA LEU A 72 -30.61 -24.46 30.24
C LEU A 72 -30.63 -25.95 29.86
N LEU A 73 -31.83 -26.56 29.89
CA LEU A 73 -32.17 -27.95 29.50
C LEU A 73 -31.62 -29.06 30.43
N GLN A 74 -32.50 -29.77 31.17
CA GLN A 74 -33.05 -31.11 30.86
C GLN A 74 -32.30 -32.24 31.62
N SER A 75 -32.90 -33.41 31.94
CA SER A 75 -34.31 -33.81 32.11
C SER A 75 -34.40 -35.03 33.05
N ALA A 76 -35.61 -35.44 33.44
CA ALA A 76 -35.88 -36.32 34.58
C ALA A 76 -35.75 -37.85 34.34
N SER A 77 -35.31 -38.56 35.39
CA SER A 77 -35.68 -39.96 35.72
C SER A 77 -35.68 -40.10 37.26
N LYS A 78 -36.84 -40.20 37.93
CA LYS A 78 -37.68 -41.40 38.18
C LYS A 78 -37.05 -42.43 39.15
N PRO A 79 -37.84 -43.11 40.02
CA PRO A 79 -39.00 -42.64 40.80
C PRO A 79 -39.10 -43.27 42.23
N ASN A 80 -40.24 -43.00 42.93
CA ASN A 80 -40.98 -43.86 43.88
C ASN A 80 -41.15 -43.44 45.37
N TYR A 81 -42.42 -43.55 45.79
CA TYR A 81 -43.06 -43.72 47.11
C TYR A 81 -42.27 -43.37 48.41
N GLY A 82 -42.76 -42.53 49.34
CA GLY A 82 -43.94 -41.67 49.35
C GLY A 82 -45.01 -42.01 50.40
N ARG A 83 -45.31 -41.04 51.30
CA ARG A 83 -46.56 -40.94 52.07
C ARG A 83 -46.71 -39.55 52.68
N THR A 84 -47.76 -38.82 52.31
CA THR A 84 -48.25 -37.62 53.02
C THR A 84 -49.25 -38.04 54.10
N PRO A 85 -49.68 -37.14 55.01
CA PRO A 85 -50.86 -36.33 54.68
C PRO A 85 -50.92 -34.90 55.30
N LEU A 86 -51.65 -34.00 54.61
CA LEU A 86 -52.45 -32.88 55.14
C LEU A 86 -51.70 -31.71 55.86
N HIS A 87 -52.05 -30.42 55.70
CA HIS A 87 -53.10 -29.78 54.88
C HIS A 87 -52.72 -28.34 54.43
N SER A 88 -53.62 -27.70 53.67
CA SER A 88 -53.58 -26.38 53.01
C SER A 88 -53.21 -25.15 53.89
N SER A 89 -52.98 -23.94 53.36
CA SER A 89 -53.29 -23.45 52.01
C SER A 89 -52.39 -22.32 51.50
N THR A 90 -52.25 -22.30 50.17
CA THR A 90 -51.79 -21.18 49.35
C THR A 90 -52.70 -19.93 49.52
N ARG A 91 -52.11 -18.73 49.62
CA ARG A 91 -52.19 -17.70 48.55
C ARG A 91 -51.37 -16.42 48.84
N ARG A 92 -50.83 -15.85 47.75
CA ARG A 92 -50.29 -14.48 47.68
C ARG A 92 -51.43 -13.47 47.80
N GLY A 93 -51.11 -12.24 48.25
CA GLY A 93 -52.04 -11.11 48.21
C GLY A 93 -51.37 -9.77 48.55
N SER A 94 -50.53 -9.24 47.66
CA SER A 94 -49.89 -7.93 47.83
C SER A 94 -50.73 -6.82 47.20
N MET A 95 -51.56 -6.14 47.98
CA MET A 95 -52.24 -4.89 47.56
C MET A 95 -52.34 -3.91 48.73
N TRP A 96 -52.06 -2.63 48.46
CA TRP A 96 -52.39 -1.52 49.34
C TRP A 96 -53.82 -1.04 49.08
N ALA A 97 -54.63 -1.01 50.13
CA ALA A 97 -55.89 -0.26 50.23
C ALA A 97 -56.19 -0.06 51.73
N GLY A 98 -56.85 1.00 52.17
CA GLY A 98 -57.38 2.10 51.37
C GLY A 98 -58.49 2.89 52.07
N GLY A 99 -58.39 3.12 53.38
CA GLY A 99 -59.24 4.03 54.15
C GLY A 99 -60.69 3.59 54.44
N ALA A 100 -61.04 3.48 55.72
CA ALA A 100 -62.38 3.78 56.25
C ALA A 100 -62.33 3.92 57.78
N GLN A 101 -63.23 4.72 58.35
CA GLN A 101 -63.40 4.88 59.80
C GLN A 101 -64.11 3.67 60.43
N ALA A 102 -63.75 3.31 61.66
CA ALA A 102 -64.72 3.01 62.72
C ALA A 102 -64.07 2.96 64.13
N SER A 103 -64.80 3.47 65.12
CA SER A 103 -64.78 3.11 66.55
C SER A 103 -63.46 2.65 67.21
N ALA A 104 -62.92 3.48 68.11
CA ALA A 104 -62.08 3.00 69.20
C ALA A 104 -62.95 2.29 70.27
N PRO A 105 -62.64 1.05 70.68
CA PRO A 105 -63.27 0.41 71.82
C PRO A 105 -62.60 0.87 73.12
N MET A 106 -63.22 1.82 73.82
CA MET A 106 -62.76 2.26 75.13
C MET A 106 -63.08 1.21 76.19
N GLY A 107 -62.09 0.85 77.02
CA GLY A 107 -62.31 0.19 78.32
C GLY A 107 -62.77 -1.28 78.30
N SER A 108 -61.83 -2.21 78.11
CA SER A 108 -61.88 -3.47 78.85
C SER A 108 -60.49 -3.84 79.35
N GLN A 109 -60.39 -4.29 80.61
CA GLN A 109 -59.16 -4.91 81.14
C GLN A 109 -59.07 -6.37 80.67
N GLY A 110 -59.05 -6.59 79.36
CA GLY A 110 -58.53 -7.82 78.80
C GLY A 110 -57.06 -7.94 79.19
N SER A 111 -56.65 -9.06 79.78
CA SER A 111 -55.28 -9.25 80.23
C SER A 111 -54.32 -9.15 79.03
N VAL A 112 -53.47 -8.12 79.03
CA VAL A 112 -52.44 -7.93 78.00
C VAL A 112 -51.54 -9.16 78.04
N LYS A 113 -51.62 -9.97 77.00
CA LYS A 113 -50.88 -11.23 76.89
C LYS A 113 -49.39 -10.95 76.68
N ASP A 114 -48.52 -11.68 77.36
CA ASP A 114 -47.08 -11.49 77.21
C ASP A 114 -46.65 -11.88 75.79
N THR A 115 -46.03 -10.92 75.09
CA THR A 115 -45.54 -11.09 73.71
C THR A 115 -44.16 -11.73 73.68
N ARG A 116 -43.44 -11.77 74.81
CA ARG A 116 -42.08 -12.30 74.89
C ARG A 116 -42.09 -13.82 74.79
N PRO A 117 -41.12 -14.45 74.11
CA PRO A 117 -41.06 -15.90 73.94
C PRO A 117 -40.50 -16.59 75.20
N LEU A 118 -41.12 -16.37 76.37
CA LEU A 118 -40.61 -16.80 77.69
C LEU A 118 -40.34 -18.32 77.80
N ARG A 119 -41.02 -19.15 77.00
CA ARG A 119 -40.83 -20.61 76.97
C ARG A 119 -39.68 -21.08 76.07
N ASP A 120 -39.13 -20.20 75.23
CA ASP A 120 -38.02 -20.53 74.34
C ASP A 120 -36.69 -20.67 75.09
N ARG A 121 -35.88 -21.67 74.71
CA ARG A 121 -34.67 -22.04 75.45
C ARG A 121 -33.48 -21.10 75.23
N PRO A 122 -33.09 -20.72 73.99
CA PRO A 122 -32.10 -19.67 73.79
C PRO A 122 -32.56 -18.31 74.34
N PHE A 123 -33.83 -17.92 74.22
CA PHE A 123 -34.32 -16.68 74.86
C PHE A 123 -34.16 -16.72 76.39
N GLN A 124 -34.54 -17.82 77.06
CA GLN A 124 -34.26 -18.03 78.49
C GLN A 124 -32.76 -17.99 78.83
N ALA A 125 -31.88 -18.41 77.92
CA ALA A 125 -30.43 -18.33 78.13
C ALA A 125 -29.93 -16.87 78.08
N LYS A 126 -30.38 -16.08 77.08
CA LYS A 126 -30.09 -14.65 77.02
C LYS A 126 -30.60 -13.92 78.27
N MET A 127 -31.86 -14.12 78.66
CA MET A 127 -32.44 -13.48 79.86
C MET A 127 -31.59 -13.72 81.12
N ARG A 128 -31.08 -14.95 81.35
CA ARG A 128 -30.19 -15.23 82.50
C ARG A 128 -28.85 -14.51 82.40
N GLN A 129 -28.27 -14.43 81.20
CA GLN A 129 -27.00 -13.73 80.95
C GLN A 129 -27.16 -12.22 81.15
N ASP A 130 -28.23 -11.62 80.62
CA ASP A 130 -28.53 -10.20 80.76
C ASP A 130 -28.71 -9.79 82.24
N ILE A 131 -29.49 -10.57 83.00
CA ILE A 131 -29.68 -10.36 84.45
C ILE A 131 -28.34 -10.51 85.19
N TRP A 132 -27.59 -11.57 84.92
CA TRP A 132 -26.31 -11.81 85.59
C TRP A 132 -25.31 -10.67 85.31
N ALA A 133 -25.18 -10.24 84.05
CA ALA A 133 -24.33 -9.13 83.66
C ALA A 133 -24.82 -7.75 84.15
N TRP A 134 -26.04 -7.64 84.67
CA TRP A 134 -26.50 -6.45 85.39
C TRP A 134 -26.18 -6.53 86.89
N LEU A 135 -26.38 -7.68 87.52
CA LEU A 135 -26.04 -7.91 88.93
C LEU A 135 -24.52 -7.79 89.19
N ASP A 136 -23.71 -8.37 88.30
CA ASP A 136 -22.24 -8.32 88.32
C ASP A 136 -21.72 -6.87 88.19
N ARG A 137 -22.25 -6.11 87.21
CA ARG A 137 -21.98 -4.66 87.05
C ARG A 137 -22.32 -3.82 88.28
N ASN A 138 -23.29 -4.25 89.10
CA ASN A 138 -23.70 -3.57 90.32
C ASN A 138 -23.10 -4.20 91.60
N GLY A 139 -22.08 -5.06 91.47
CA GLY A 139 -21.32 -5.60 92.61
C GLY A 139 -22.04 -6.68 93.44
N ILE A 140 -23.04 -7.35 92.87
CA ILE A 140 -23.84 -8.37 93.57
C ILE A 140 -23.39 -9.76 93.14
N GLU A 141 -22.62 -10.45 94.00
CA GLU A 141 -22.09 -11.79 93.74
C GLU A 141 -23.20 -12.86 93.65
N VAL A 142 -23.75 -13.07 92.45
CA VAL A 142 -24.68 -14.17 92.14
C VAL A 142 -24.00 -15.13 91.16
N SER A 143 -23.90 -16.41 91.56
CA SER A 143 -23.37 -17.45 90.68
C SER A 143 -24.25 -17.64 89.43
N PRO A 144 -23.68 -17.77 88.21
CA PRO A 144 -24.45 -18.05 87.00
C PRO A 144 -25.36 -19.30 87.07
N GLN A 145 -25.06 -20.26 87.97
CA GLN A 145 -25.92 -21.43 88.18
C GLN A 145 -27.14 -21.12 89.07
N THR A 146 -27.11 -20.08 89.92
CA THR A 146 -28.23 -19.71 90.80
C THR A 146 -29.46 -19.29 89.99
N LEU A 147 -29.29 -18.67 88.83
CA LEU A 147 -30.39 -18.37 87.90
C LEU A 147 -30.84 -19.57 87.04
N ARG A 148 -30.14 -20.71 87.12
CA ARG A 148 -30.49 -21.96 86.44
C ARG A 148 -31.35 -22.86 87.33
N GLU A 149 -30.99 -22.98 88.60
CA GLU A 149 -31.63 -23.85 89.61
C GLU A 149 -32.04 -23.02 90.84
N VAL A 150 -32.89 -22.01 90.61
CA VAL A 150 -33.24 -20.99 91.59
C VAL A 150 -34.08 -21.53 92.76
N THR A 151 -33.66 -21.26 93.99
CA THR A 151 -34.51 -21.53 95.16
C THR A 151 -35.44 -20.35 95.46
N VAL A 152 -36.45 -20.56 96.32
CA VAL A 152 -37.37 -19.49 96.75
C VAL A 152 -36.62 -18.34 97.43
N LYS A 153 -35.54 -18.64 98.16
CA LYS A 153 -34.69 -17.65 98.83
C LYS A 153 -33.91 -16.82 97.82
N ASP A 154 -33.27 -17.48 96.85
CA ASP A 154 -32.43 -16.81 95.86
C ASP A 154 -33.28 -15.94 94.93
N PHE A 155 -34.44 -16.43 94.51
CA PHE A 155 -35.40 -15.64 93.73
C PHE A 155 -35.81 -14.36 94.48
N ARG A 156 -36.17 -14.46 95.77
CA ARG A 156 -36.57 -13.30 96.58
C ARG A 156 -35.41 -12.33 96.78
N ALA A 157 -34.19 -12.83 97.00
CA ALA A 157 -33.00 -11.99 97.12
C ALA A 157 -32.73 -11.22 95.82
N VAL A 158 -32.60 -11.91 94.68
CA VAL A 158 -32.35 -11.27 93.38
C VAL A 158 -33.47 -10.28 93.03
N TYR A 159 -34.73 -10.63 93.26
CA TYR A 159 -35.86 -9.72 93.06
C TYR A 159 -35.75 -8.45 93.91
N GLN A 160 -35.51 -8.58 95.22
CA GLN A 160 -35.36 -7.44 96.12
C GLN A 160 -34.14 -6.58 95.80
N HIS A 161 -33.03 -7.17 95.34
CA HIS A 161 -31.87 -6.43 94.88
C HIS A 161 -32.17 -5.65 93.59
N LEU A 162 -32.78 -6.28 92.58
CA LEU A 162 -33.15 -5.59 91.34
C LEU A 162 -34.14 -4.44 91.57
N VAL A 163 -35.10 -4.58 92.50
CA VAL A 163 -35.97 -3.46 92.90
C VAL A 163 -35.17 -2.36 93.60
N ARG A 164 -34.25 -2.68 94.52
CA ARG A 164 -33.39 -1.67 95.19
C ARG A 164 -32.39 -0.97 94.28
N LEU A 165 -32.04 -1.54 93.13
CA LEU A 165 -31.25 -0.87 92.09
C LEU A 165 -32.07 0.15 91.28
N LEU A 166 -33.40 0.07 91.34
CA LEU A 166 -34.33 1.01 90.67
C LEU A 166 -34.89 2.05 91.66
N ASP A 167 -35.17 1.63 92.89
CA ASP A 167 -35.63 2.47 94.00
C ASP A 167 -34.90 2.04 95.29
N PRO A 168 -33.81 2.73 95.66
CA PRO A 168 -33.02 2.42 96.85
C PRO A 168 -33.79 2.52 98.18
N GLU A 169 -34.86 3.32 98.24
CA GLU A 169 -35.64 3.55 99.46
C GLU A 169 -36.85 2.60 99.59
N TRP A 170 -37.08 1.70 98.60
CA TRP A 170 -38.29 0.88 98.58
C TRP A 170 -38.49 0.03 99.86
N PRO A 171 -39.62 0.20 100.59
CA PRO A 171 -39.81 -0.36 101.93
C PRO A 171 -40.24 -1.84 101.92
N PHE A 172 -39.27 -2.76 101.85
CA PHE A 172 -39.50 -4.19 102.08
C PHE A 172 -39.74 -4.52 103.57
N GLY A 173 -40.96 -4.26 104.07
CA GLY A 173 -41.33 -4.45 105.47
C GLY A 173 -41.96 -5.82 105.80
N ASP A 174 -41.60 -6.38 106.96
CA ASP A 174 -42.09 -7.69 107.47
C ASP A 174 -43.61 -7.76 107.75
N LYS A 175 -44.35 -6.64 107.62
CA LYS A 175 -45.80 -6.57 107.81
C LYS A 175 -46.61 -6.92 106.55
N GLU A 176 -46.00 -6.86 105.37
CA GLU A 176 -46.64 -7.26 104.11
C GLU A 176 -46.56 -8.77 103.89
N THR A 177 -47.56 -9.37 103.22
CA THR A 177 -47.43 -10.79 102.83
C THR A 177 -46.38 -10.94 101.71
N PRO A 178 -45.72 -12.10 101.57
CA PRO A 178 -44.71 -12.30 100.52
C PRO A 178 -45.22 -12.00 99.10
N GLU A 179 -46.52 -12.21 98.88
CA GLU A 179 -47.19 -11.96 97.60
C GLU A 179 -47.49 -10.47 97.37
N ASP A 180 -47.70 -9.68 98.42
CA ASP A 180 -47.83 -8.23 98.33
C ASP A 180 -46.46 -7.58 98.12
N GLN A 181 -45.41 -8.05 98.81
CA GLN A 181 -44.02 -7.62 98.56
C GLN A 181 -43.53 -7.91 97.12
N PHE A 182 -44.15 -8.87 96.42
CA PHE A 182 -43.87 -9.14 94.99
C PHE A 182 -44.76 -8.31 94.05
N ALA A 183 -46.04 -8.14 94.39
CA ALA A 183 -46.97 -7.46 93.51
C ALA A 183 -46.91 -5.93 93.61
N ASN A 184 -46.61 -5.37 94.78
CA ASN A 184 -46.62 -3.91 95.02
C ASN A 184 -45.51 -3.16 94.26
N PRO A 185 -44.23 -3.59 94.24
CA PRO A 185 -43.21 -2.92 93.45
C PRO A 185 -43.50 -3.01 91.96
N LEU A 186 -43.98 -4.17 91.48
CA LEU A 186 -44.36 -4.36 90.07
C LEU A 186 -45.57 -3.50 89.66
N ARG A 187 -46.50 -3.21 90.56
CA ARG A 187 -47.60 -2.25 90.32
C ARG A 187 -47.09 -0.82 90.26
N ALA A 188 -46.20 -0.42 91.17
CA ALA A 188 -45.60 0.92 91.20
C ALA A 188 -44.76 1.21 89.95
N LEU A 189 -43.89 0.27 89.57
CA LEU A 189 -43.11 0.28 88.33
C LEU A 189 -43.96 0.02 87.05
N ARG A 190 -45.28 -0.17 87.19
CA ARG A 190 -46.25 -0.39 86.11
C ARG A 190 -45.93 -1.57 85.17
N TYR A 191 -45.43 -2.67 85.72
CA TYR A 191 -45.10 -3.90 84.98
C TYR A 191 -46.29 -4.40 84.12
N PRO A 192 -46.20 -4.42 82.77
CA PRO A 192 -47.35 -4.63 81.89
C PRO A 192 -48.09 -5.97 82.08
N TYR A 193 -47.40 -7.00 82.55
CA TYR A 193 -47.89 -8.37 82.58
C TYR A 193 -48.28 -8.87 83.98
N ILE A 194 -48.38 -7.98 84.97
CA ILE A 194 -48.74 -8.35 86.37
C ILE A 194 -50.10 -9.06 86.46
N GLY A 195 -51.04 -8.78 85.55
CA GLY A 195 -52.36 -9.42 85.50
C GLY A 195 -52.37 -10.88 85.02
N GLN A 196 -51.22 -11.46 84.62
CA GLN A 196 -51.09 -12.89 84.25
C GLN A 196 -50.56 -13.77 85.40
N TRP A 197 -50.19 -13.17 86.53
CA TRP A 197 -49.57 -13.87 87.66
C TRP A 197 -50.60 -14.57 88.58
N ASP A 198 -50.43 -15.87 88.81
CA ASP A 198 -51.17 -16.61 89.85
C ASP A 198 -50.38 -16.57 91.17
N ARG A 199 -51.01 -15.98 92.20
CA ARG A 199 -50.52 -15.88 93.59
C ARG A 199 -49.97 -17.20 94.13
N LYS A 200 -50.57 -18.35 93.76
CA LYS A 200 -50.14 -19.69 94.23
C LYS A 200 -48.74 -20.09 93.76
N THR A 201 -48.27 -19.54 92.65
CA THR A 201 -46.97 -19.91 92.05
C THR A 201 -45.77 -19.29 92.76
N LEU A 202 -45.96 -18.27 93.60
CA LEU A 202 -44.85 -17.59 94.28
C LEU A 202 -44.21 -18.45 95.39
N ALA A 203 -44.91 -19.49 95.86
CA ALA A 203 -44.33 -20.47 96.78
C ALA A 203 -43.27 -21.37 96.10
N THR A 204 -43.30 -21.51 94.77
CA THR A 204 -42.43 -22.41 94.00
C THR A 204 -41.96 -21.77 92.67
N PRO A 205 -41.28 -20.60 92.71
CA PRO A 205 -40.94 -19.82 91.51
C PRO A 205 -40.03 -20.57 90.53
N GLY A 206 -39.17 -21.49 91.03
CA GLY A 206 -38.32 -22.36 90.22
C GLY A 206 -39.04 -23.53 89.52
N ALA A 207 -40.35 -23.72 89.72
CA ALA A 207 -41.10 -24.80 89.07
C ALA A 207 -41.13 -24.62 87.55
N MET A 208 -40.97 -25.71 86.78
CA MET A 208 -40.76 -25.68 85.32
C MET A 208 -41.81 -24.89 84.51
N HIS A 209 -43.03 -24.76 85.01
CA HIS A 209 -44.12 -24.02 84.35
C HIS A 209 -44.21 -22.55 84.78
N ALA A 210 -43.67 -22.19 85.94
CA ALA A 210 -43.73 -20.86 86.54
C ALA A 210 -42.43 -20.06 86.33
N TRP A 211 -41.27 -20.72 86.38
CA TRP A 211 -39.96 -20.08 86.21
C TRP A 211 -39.83 -19.22 84.94
N PRO A 212 -40.39 -19.60 83.78
CA PRO A 212 -40.41 -18.73 82.59
C PRO A 212 -40.99 -17.34 82.83
N PHE A 213 -42.03 -17.20 83.67
CA PHE A 213 -42.64 -15.91 84.02
C PHE A 213 -41.75 -15.12 84.98
N TYR A 214 -41.29 -15.76 86.06
CA TYR A 214 -40.46 -15.12 87.07
C TYR A 214 -39.10 -14.67 86.52
N LEU A 215 -38.47 -15.47 85.66
CA LEU A 215 -37.26 -15.09 84.92
C LEU A 215 -37.52 -13.88 84.01
N GLY A 216 -38.69 -13.82 83.34
CA GLY A 216 -39.11 -12.66 82.55
C GLY A 216 -39.39 -11.40 83.38
N VAL A 217 -39.80 -11.54 84.64
CA VAL A 217 -39.94 -10.41 85.58
C VAL A 217 -38.57 -9.86 85.98
N LEU A 218 -37.64 -10.73 86.39
CA LEU A 218 -36.27 -10.32 86.74
C LEU A 218 -35.54 -9.71 85.54
N HIS A 219 -35.71 -10.28 84.35
CA HIS A 219 -35.13 -9.77 83.11
C HIS A 219 -35.63 -8.35 82.79
N TRP A 220 -36.93 -8.10 82.90
CA TRP A 220 -37.50 -6.78 82.68
C TRP A 220 -37.01 -5.73 83.71
N LEU A 221 -36.85 -6.12 84.98
CA LEU A 221 -36.26 -5.23 86.00
C LEU A 221 -34.79 -4.91 85.71
N ALA A 222 -34.03 -5.87 85.16
CA ALA A 222 -32.63 -5.66 84.77
C ALA A 222 -32.49 -4.79 83.50
N GLU A 223 -33.36 -4.98 82.50
CA GLU A 223 -33.41 -4.11 81.31
C GLU A 223 -33.79 -2.67 81.70
N LEU A 224 -34.81 -2.48 82.54
CA LEU A 224 -35.25 -1.16 83.02
C LEU A 224 -34.14 -0.40 83.76
N GLY A 225 -33.25 -1.09 84.47
CA GLY A 225 -32.09 -0.48 85.12
C GLY A 225 -30.96 -0.15 84.15
N SER A 226 -30.70 -1.01 83.15
CA SER A 226 -29.55 -0.87 82.25
C SER A 226 -29.70 0.22 81.18
N ASP A 227 -30.92 0.71 80.92
CA ASP A 227 -31.16 1.87 80.03
C ASP A 227 -30.97 3.23 80.74
N SER A 228 -30.93 3.26 82.08
CA SER A 228 -31.03 4.52 82.84
C SER A 228 -29.71 5.30 83.00
N ALA A 229 -28.56 4.76 82.58
CA ALA A 229 -27.25 5.36 82.87
C ALA A 229 -26.13 4.97 81.90
N LEU A 230 -26.08 5.59 80.71
CA LEU A 230 -24.87 6.26 80.18
C LEU A 230 -25.20 7.03 78.90
N ILE A 231 -24.62 8.22 78.73
CA ILE A 231 -24.54 8.88 77.42
C ILE A 231 -23.35 8.22 76.68
N PRO A 232 -23.54 7.65 75.47
CA PRO A 232 -22.44 7.05 74.71
C PRO A 232 -21.40 8.10 74.29
N ASP A 233 -20.13 7.71 74.18
CA ASP A 233 -19.08 8.62 73.66
C ASP A 233 -19.28 8.98 72.17
N GLU A 234 -19.99 8.14 71.40
CA GLU A 234 -20.44 8.45 70.04
C GLU A 234 -21.96 8.67 70.02
N PHE A 235 -22.39 9.93 69.86
CA PHE A 235 -23.80 10.32 69.95
C PHE A 235 -24.16 11.40 68.91
N ASP A 236 -25.30 11.24 68.23
CA ASP A 236 -25.87 12.22 67.28
C ASP A 236 -27.35 12.57 67.59
N ASP A 237 -27.96 11.95 68.60
CA ASP A 237 -29.33 12.29 68.99
C ASP A 237 -29.35 13.60 69.81
N ILE A 238 -30.29 14.48 69.45
CA ILE A 238 -30.63 15.72 70.16
C ILE A 238 -30.88 15.44 71.65
N ASN A 239 -31.45 14.28 72.00
CA ASN A 239 -31.68 13.90 73.40
C ASN A 239 -30.36 13.77 74.20
N TYR A 240 -29.29 13.26 73.60
CA TYR A 240 -27.97 13.18 74.25
C TYR A 240 -27.29 14.55 74.35
N HIS A 241 -27.43 15.39 73.31
CA HIS A 241 -26.99 16.79 73.36
C HIS A 241 -27.71 17.57 74.47
N GLN A 242 -29.01 17.36 74.67
CA GLN A 242 -29.79 17.94 75.76
C GLN A 242 -29.40 17.38 77.13
N ALA A 243 -29.15 16.07 77.24
CA ALA A 243 -28.71 15.46 78.49
C ALA A 243 -27.34 15.99 78.94
N LEU A 244 -26.37 16.14 78.03
CA LEU A 244 -25.07 16.78 78.33
C LEU A 244 -25.23 18.25 78.71
N ALA A 245 -26.14 18.99 78.05
CA ALA A 245 -26.41 20.37 78.42
C ALA A 245 -27.05 20.49 79.81
N LEU A 246 -27.98 19.59 80.17
CA LEU A 246 -28.59 19.54 81.50
C LEU A 246 -27.60 19.12 82.59
N ASP A 247 -26.71 18.17 82.32
CA ASP A 247 -25.61 17.78 83.21
C ASP A 247 -24.68 18.98 83.48
N HIS A 248 -24.21 19.64 82.41
CA HIS A 248 -23.45 20.89 82.49
C HIS A 248 -24.17 21.97 83.29
N TYR A 249 -25.46 22.23 83.01
CA TYR A 249 -26.24 23.23 83.75
C TYR A 249 -26.44 22.85 85.22
N THR A 250 -26.52 21.56 85.55
CA THR A 250 -26.66 21.10 86.94
C THR A 250 -25.36 21.35 87.73
N LEU A 251 -24.22 20.97 87.15
CA LEU A 251 -22.89 21.20 87.73
C LEU A 251 -22.55 22.70 87.83
N ALA A 252 -22.91 23.49 86.81
CA ALA A 252 -22.75 24.94 86.85
C ALA A 252 -23.68 25.60 87.87
N TYR A 253 -24.91 25.08 88.05
CA TYR A 253 -25.86 25.61 89.03
C TYR A 253 -25.44 25.31 90.48
N GLU A 254 -24.80 24.16 90.76
CA GLU A 254 -24.17 23.89 92.06
C GLU A 254 -23.09 24.94 92.37
N VAL A 255 -22.20 25.20 91.41
CA VAL A 255 -21.13 26.23 91.51
C VAL A 255 -21.71 27.65 91.63
N PHE A 256 -22.85 27.93 91.00
CA PHE A 256 -23.59 29.19 91.14
C PHE A 256 -24.21 29.35 92.54
N LEU A 257 -24.74 28.27 93.13
CA LEU A 257 -25.25 28.29 94.51
C LEU A 257 -24.13 28.50 95.56
N GLU A 258 -22.87 28.19 95.23
CA GLU A 258 -21.69 28.61 96.02
C GLU A 258 -21.33 30.11 95.84
N GLY A 259 -22.03 30.85 94.97
CA GLY A 259 -21.83 32.28 94.74
C GLY A 259 -20.77 32.63 93.68
N LYS A 260 -20.55 31.76 92.68
CA LYS A 260 -19.59 31.97 91.58
C LYS A 260 -20.33 32.16 90.24
N ASP A 261 -20.00 33.23 89.52
CA ASP A 261 -20.60 33.56 88.20
C ASP A 261 -19.78 33.05 86.99
N VAL A 262 -18.79 32.17 87.19
CA VAL A 262 -17.94 31.60 86.11
C VAL A 262 -17.72 30.11 86.30
N PHE A 263 -17.79 29.33 85.21
CA PHE A 263 -17.87 27.86 85.23
C PHE A 263 -16.81 27.15 84.36
N PRO A 264 -15.53 27.59 84.36
CA PRO A 264 -14.55 27.14 83.37
C PRO A 264 -14.22 25.64 83.46
N GLU A 265 -14.39 25.00 84.61
CA GLU A 265 -14.17 23.55 84.75
C GLU A 265 -15.36 22.74 84.18
N GLN A 266 -16.57 23.26 84.31
CA GLN A 266 -17.79 22.68 83.75
C GLN A 266 -17.77 22.81 82.21
N GLU A 267 -17.40 23.99 81.71
CA GLU A 267 -17.16 24.23 80.29
C GLU A 267 -16.08 23.28 79.76
N ARG A 268 -14.94 23.13 80.46
CA ARG A 268 -13.86 22.19 80.10
C ARG A 268 -14.30 20.72 80.04
N ILE A 269 -15.16 20.27 80.96
CA ILE A 269 -15.74 18.91 80.94
C ILE A 269 -16.63 18.71 79.71
N LEU A 270 -17.42 19.73 79.34
CA LEU A 270 -18.27 19.69 78.15
C LEU A 270 -17.43 19.72 76.86
N GLU A 271 -16.43 20.60 76.79
CA GLU A 271 -15.46 20.65 75.69
C GLU A 271 -14.72 19.32 75.50
N GLU A 272 -14.26 18.67 76.58
CA GLU A 272 -13.63 17.33 76.49
C GLU A 272 -14.56 16.28 75.87
N ARG A 273 -15.88 16.35 76.10
CA ARG A 273 -16.85 15.42 75.52
C ARG A 273 -17.07 15.68 74.03
N TYR A 274 -17.22 16.95 73.63
CA TYR A 274 -17.32 17.30 72.20
C TYR A 274 -16.01 17.04 71.45
N ALA A 275 -14.85 17.31 72.05
CA ALA A 275 -13.54 17.02 71.46
C ALA A 275 -13.34 15.52 71.18
N LYS A 276 -13.82 14.63 72.06
CA LYS A 276 -13.78 13.17 71.84
C LYS A 276 -14.70 12.71 70.69
N LYS A 277 -15.88 13.33 70.55
CA LYS A 277 -16.75 13.12 69.38
C LYS A 277 -16.07 13.60 68.08
N ASP A 278 -15.51 14.79 68.12
CA ASP A 278 -14.93 15.44 66.94
C ASP A 278 -13.57 14.84 66.53
N GLU A 279 -12.79 14.26 67.45
CA GLU A 279 -11.51 13.59 67.17
C GLU A 279 -11.61 12.60 66.01
N ARG A 280 -12.66 11.76 66.01
CA ARG A 280 -12.90 10.77 64.95
C ARG A 280 -13.27 11.42 63.61
N VAL A 281 -13.97 12.54 63.63
CA VAL A 281 -14.38 13.30 62.43
C VAL A 281 -13.18 14.05 61.84
N VAL A 282 -12.38 14.72 62.68
CA VAL A 282 -11.15 15.41 62.30
C VAL A 282 -10.14 14.41 61.72
N ALA A 283 -9.91 13.28 62.38
CA ALA A 283 -9.01 12.22 61.89
C ALA A 283 -9.48 11.57 60.56
N LEU A 284 -10.78 11.60 60.25
CA LEU A 284 -11.30 11.20 58.95
C LEU A 284 -11.08 12.29 57.89
N VAL A 285 -11.39 13.55 58.22
CA VAL A 285 -11.22 14.71 57.33
C VAL A 285 -9.75 14.91 56.95
N ASP A 286 -8.82 14.79 57.89
CA ASP A 286 -7.38 14.94 57.60
C ASP A 286 -6.81 13.78 56.79
N ARG A 287 -7.32 12.56 56.98
CA ARG A 287 -7.01 11.44 56.08
C ARG A 287 -7.50 11.73 54.66
N GLN A 288 -8.76 12.15 54.50
CA GLN A 288 -9.34 12.48 53.21
C GLN A 288 -8.63 13.66 52.51
N ARG A 289 -8.15 14.66 53.28
CA ARG A 289 -7.31 15.75 52.77
C ARG A 289 -5.98 15.25 52.21
N GLU A 290 -5.30 14.35 52.92
CA GLU A 290 -4.02 13.79 52.47
C GLU A 290 -4.21 12.82 51.28
N GLU A 291 -5.26 11.99 51.28
CA GLU A 291 -5.67 11.17 50.13
C GLU A 291 -5.95 12.03 48.89
N LEU A 292 -6.73 13.11 49.03
CA LEU A 292 -7.05 14.05 47.96
C LEU A 292 -5.80 14.75 47.42
N LYS A 293 -4.89 15.17 48.30
CA LYS A 293 -3.59 15.78 47.96
C LYS A 293 -2.67 14.81 47.21
N GLN A 294 -2.64 13.54 47.62
CA GLN A 294 -1.90 12.49 46.91
C GLN A 294 -2.46 12.29 45.49
N ILE A 295 -3.78 12.09 45.37
CA ILE A 295 -4.47 11.96 44.07
C ILE A 295 -4.24 13.20 43.18
N GLN A 296 -4.25 14.41 43.74
CA GLN A 296 -3.93 15.64 42.98
C GLN A 296 -2.49 15.64 42.45
N SER A 297 -1.52 15.22 43.25
CA SER A 297 -0.13 15.13 42.80
C SER A 297 0.11 14.02 41.78
N GLU A 298 -0.57 12.87 41.91
CA GLU A 298 -0.57 11.81 40.89
C GLU A 298 -1.19 12.31 39.58
N LEU A 299 -2.31 13.04 39.65
CA LEU A 299 -2.96 13.65 38.48
C LEU A 299 -2.05 14.68 37.81
N GLU A 300 -1.41 15.58 38.57
CA GLU A 300 -0.48 16.57 38.02
C GLU A 300 0.75 15.91 37.36
N ILE A 301 1.23 14.78 37.91
CA ILE A 301 2.28 13.96 37.28
C ILE A 301 1.77 13.32 35.98
N LEU A 302 0.54 12.79 35.96
CA LEU A 302 -0.06 12.15 34.79
C LEU A 302 -0.42 13.14 33.66
N GLU A 303 -0.77 14.39 33.99
CA GLU A 303 -1.00 15.46 33.01
C GLU A 303 0.30 16.03 32.43
N LYS A 304 1.37 16.10 33.24
CA LYS A 304 2.70 16.55 32.78
C LYS A 304 3.48 15.45 32.06
N ALA A 305 3.19 14.19 32.33
CA ALA A 305 3.74 13.08 31.56
C ALA A 305 3.22 13.15 30.11
N PRO A 306 4.09 13.06 29.08
CA PRO A 306 3.63 12.93 27.71
C PRO A 306 2.77 11.66 27.61
N ALA A 307 1.62 11.75 26.94
CA ALA A 307 0.64 10.66 26.90
C ALA A 307 1.33 9.30 26.61
N PRO A 308 1.29 8.30 27.52
CA PRO A 308 2.16 7.11 27.42
C PRO A 308 2.01 6.32 26.10
N ILE A 309 0.86 6.46 25.44
CA ILE A 309 0.59 5.93 24.09
C ILE A 309 1.55 6.50 23.04
N GLU A 310 2.01 7.75 23.15
CA GLU A 310 2.98 8.35 22.22
C GLU A 310 4.40 7.87 22.45
N GLU A 311 4.83 7.69 23.70
CA GLU A 311 6.13 7.10 24.01
C GLU A 311 6.16 5.64 23.54
N LEU A 312 5.13 4.86 23.87
CA LEU A 312 4.99 3.49 23.37
C LEU A 312 4.91 3.42 21.83
N LYS A 313 4.34 4.43 21.14
CA LYS A 313 4.41 4.53 19.66
C LYS A 313 5.83 4.82 19.16
N LYS A 314 6.56 5.74 19.80
CA LYS A 314 7.96 6.06 19.46
C LYS A 314 8.84 4.81 19.64
N ASP A 315 8.70 4.12 20.77
CA ASP A 315 9.43 2.89 21.11
C ASP A 315 9.07 1.73 20.20
N ASN A 316 7.79 1.50 19.89
CA ASN A 316 7.39 0.52 18.89
C ASN A 316 8.00 0.86 17.51
N GLY A 317 8.13 2.15 17.18
CA GLY A 317 8.82 2.65 15.99
C GLY A 317 10.34 2.46 16.01
N PHE A 318 11.01 2.55 17.17
CA PHE A 318 12.43 2.18 17.32
C PHE A 318 12.60 0.66 17.18
N ILE A 319 11.85 -0.13 17.95
CA ILE A 319 11.89 -1.61 17.95
C ILE A 319 11.63 -2.18 16.55
N ARG A 320 10.66 -1.65 15.78
CA ARG A 320 10.43 -2.08 14.39
C ARG A 320 11.62 -1.78 13.47
N ARG A 321 12.23 -0.61 13.59
CA ARG A 321 13.41 -0.22 12.79
C ARG A 321 14.61 -1.11 13.13
N ASP A 322 14.83 -1.39 14.41
CA ASP A 322 15.96 -2.22 14.84
C ASP A 322 15.75 -3.70 14.52
N LYS A 323 14.51 -4.21 14.66
CA LYS A 323 14.13 -5.53 14.13
C LYS A 323 14.50 -5.65 12.63
N ALA A 324 14.10 -4.69 11.80
CA ALA A 324 14.41 -4.72 10.36
C ALA A 324 15.92 -4.66 10.07
N LYS A 325 16.71 -3.91 10.86
CA LYS A 325 18.18 -3.93 10.79
C LYS A 325 18.73 -5.32 11.13
N PHE A 326 18.25 -5.94 12.21
CA PHE A 326 18.71 -7.27 12.64
C PHE A 326 18.32 -8.36 11.65
N GLU A 327 17.14 -8.29 11.02
CA GLU A 327 16.72 -9.22 9.96
C GLU A 327 17.60 -9.13 8.70
N GLU A 328 17.98 -7.92 8.25
CA GLU A 328 18.94 -7.75 7.14
C GLU A 328 20.37 -8.15 7.53
N ILE A 329 20.79 -7.94 8.79
CA ILE A 329 22.07 -8.45 9.31
C ILE A 329 22.08 -9.98 9.32
N LEU A 330 21.02 -10.62 9.82
CA LEU A 330 20.84 -12.08 9.78
C LEU A 330 20.91 -12.59 8.34
N ARG A 331 20.13 -12.03 7.41
CA ARG A 331 20.13 -12.42 5.99
C ARG A 331 21.51 -12.28 5.34
N ARG A 332 22.29 -11.25 5.69
CA ARG A 332 23.70 -11.08 5.27
C ARG A 332 24.62 -12.15 5.86
N CYS A 333 24.47 -12.45 7.15
CA CYS A 333 25.25 -13.48 7.83
C CYS A 333 24.93 -14.89 7.32
N GLU A 334 23.66 -15.20 7.03
CA GLU A 334 23.23 -16.45 6.41
C GLU A 334 23.73 -16.59 4.98
N SER A 335 23.65 -15.52 4.18
CA SER A 335 24.23 -15.51 2.82
C SER A 335 25.75 -15.72 2.84
N LYS A 336 26.47 -15.10 3.77
CA LYS A 336 27.91 -15.35 3.99
C LYS A 336 28.18 -16.78 4.45
N LYS A 337 27.42 -17.30 5.42
CA LYS A 337 27.51 -18.68 5.93
C LYS A 337 27.32 -19.68 4.80
N LYS A 338 26.29 -19.50 3.95
CA LYS A 338 26.06 -20.35 2.79
C LYS A 338 27.24 -20.29 1.81
N LYS A 339 27.69 -19.09 1.41
CA LYS A 339 28.87 -18.95 0.52
C LYS A 339 30.15 -19.59 1.08
N LEU A 340 30.35 -19.56 2.39
CA LEU A 340 31.47 -20.23 3.05
C LEU A 340 31.32 -21.75 3.05
N ILE A 341 30.11 -22.28 3.24
CA ILE A 341 29.81 -23.73 3.11
C ILE A 341 30.01 -24.18 1.66
N ASP A 342 29.45 -23.45 0.69
CA ASP A 342 29.56 -23.74 -0.75
C ASP A 342 31.02 -23.63 -1.25
N THR A 343 31.86 -22.86 -0.57
CA THR A 343 33.31 -22.79 -0.84
C THR A 343 34.04 -23.94 -0.17
N LEU A 344 33.83 -24.18 1.13
CA LEU A 344 34.42 -25.29 1.86
C LEU A 344 34.05 -26.67 1.27
N ALA A 345 32.89 -26.80 0.62
CA ALA A 345 32.52 -27.98 -0.14
C ALA A 345 33.35 -28.18 -1.42
N ARG A 346 33.63 -27.10 -2.17
CA ARG A 346 34.50 -27.12 -3.35
C ARG A 346 35.95 -27.40 -2.97
N GLU A 347 36.51 -26.62 -2.04
CA GLU A 347 37.88 -26.82 -1.53
C GLU A 347 38.11 -28.26 -1.03
N LYS A 348 37.10 -28.91 -0.43
CA LYS A 348 37.17 -30.33 -0.04
C LYS A 348 37.12 -31.30 -1.22
N ALA A 349 36.33 -31.02 -2.25
CA ALA A 349 36.28 -31.83 -3.47
C ALA A 349 37.59 -31.69 -4.27
N ASP A 350 38.11 -30.47 -4.39
CA ASP A 350 39.36 -30.14 -5.05
C ASP A 350 40.55 -30.78 -4.29
N LEU A 351 40.58 -30.71 -2.96
CA LEU A 351 41.56 -31.42 -2.12
C LEU A 351 41.48 -32.94 -2.33
N ALA A 352 40.28 -33.54 -2.33
CA ALA A 352 40.11 -34.98 -2.54
C ALA A 352 40.57 -35.42 -3.95
N TYR A 353 40.33 -34.59 -4.97
CA TYR A 353 40.83 -34.80 -6.32
C TYR A 353 42.36 -34.71 -6.39
N CYS A 354 42.96 -33.69 -5.76
CA CYS A 354 44.41 -33.54 -5.67
C CYS A 354 45.08 -34.69 -4.92
N VAL A 355 44.49 -35.17 -3.82
CA VAL A 355 44.97 -36.37 -3.09
C VAL A 355 44.89 -37.61 -4.00
N SER A 356 43.75 -37.86 -4.65
CA SER A 356 43.60 -39.01 -5.56
C SER A 356 44.56 -38.96 -6.75
N ASN A 357 44.90 -37.79 -7.26
CA ASN A 357 45.91 -37.65 -8.31
C ASN A 357 47.34 -37.81 -7.77
N LEU A 358 47.63 -37.36 -6.55
CA LEU A 358 48.92 -37.59 -5.90
C LEU A 358 49.14 -39.08 -5.62
N GLU A 359 48.11 -39.81 -5.16
CA GLU A 359 48.13 -41.27 -4.99
C GLU A 359 48.41 -42.00 -6.32
N LYS A 360 47.78 -41.57 -7.43
CA LYS A 360 48.06 -42.13 -8.78
C LYS A 360 49.50 -41.84 -9.21
N LEU A 361 49.97 -40.60 -9.05
CA LEU A 361 51.33 -40.21 -9.43
C LEU A 361 52.38 -40.94 -8.59
N GLN A 362 52.13 -41.22 -7.31
CA GLN A 362 53.00 -42.05 -6.48
C GLN A 362 52.97 -43.53 -6.90
N ALA A 363 51.82 -44.07 -7.31
CA ALA A 363 51.74 -45.42 -7.86
C ALA A 363 52.44 -45.53 -9.22
N GLU A 364 52.38 -44.49 -10.07
CA GLU A 364 53.12 -44.39 -11.32
C GLU A 364 54.62 -44.20 -11.08
N GLU A 365 55.03 -43.38 -10.11
CA GLU A 365 56.43 -43.22 -9.67
C GLU A 365 57.02 -44.55 -9.19
N LEU A 366 56.33 -45.26 -8.30
CA LEU A 366 56.76 -46.57 -7.83
C LEU A 366 56.88 -47.58 -8.98
N ARG A 367 55.90 -47.63 -9.89
CA ARG A 367 55.94 -48.47 -11.08
C ARG A 367 57.11 -48.12 -12.02
N LEU A 368 57.37 -46.84 -12.24
CA LEU A 368 58.49 -46.38 -13.08
C LEU A 368 59.84 -46.66 -12.41
N LEU A 369 59.94 -46.49 -11.09
CA LEU A 369 61.12 -46.86 -10.31
C LEU A 369 61.39 -48.37 -10.38
N ASP A 370 60.35 -49.21 -10.33
CA ASP A 370 60.51 -50.67 -10.48
C ASP A 370 60.91 -51.05 -11.92
N ILE A 371 60.33 -50.42 -12.94
CA ILE A 371 60.77 -50.59 -14.35
C ILE A 371 62.24 -50.16 -14.52
N VAL A 372 62.68 -49.07 -13.89
CA VAL A 372 64.08 -48.62 -13.95
C VAL A 372 65.02 -49.58 -13.20
N LYS A 373 64.59 -50.16 -12.06
CA LYS A 373 65.32 -51.22 -11.35
C LYS A 373 65.42 -52.51 -12.16
N GLU A 374 64.41 -52.85 -12.97
CA GLU A 374 64.47 -53.98 -13.91
C GLU A 374 65.44 -53.69 -15.06
N GLN A 375 65.40 -52.47 -15.62
CA GLN A 375 66.19 -52.08 -16.79
C GLN A 375 67.70 -51.91 -16.52
N ASN A 376 68.13 -51.63 -15.28
CA ASN A 376 69.55 -51.59 -14.86
C ASN A 376 70.49 -50.73 -15.74
N LEU A 377 69.97 -49.63 -16.31
CA LEU A 377 70.70 -48.75 -17.23
C LEU A 377 71.82 -47.98 -16.52
N SER A 378 72.99 -47.86 -17.17
CA SER A 378 74.08 -47.01 -16.68
C SER A 378 73.70 -45.52 -16.74
N PRO A 379 74.13 -44.67 -15.80
CA PRO A 379 73.97 -43.21 -15.90
C PRO A 379 74.51 -42.62 -17.22
N GLU A 380 75.57 -43.21 -17.79
CA GLU A 380 76.12 -42.80 -19.10
C GLU A 380 75.18 -43.14 -20.26
N GLU A 381 74.44 -44.26 -20.16
CA GLU A 381 73.44 -44.67 -21.15
C GLU A 381 72.17 -43.84 -21.04
N VAL A 382 71.77 -43.46 -19.82
CA VAL A 382 70.66 -42.50 -19.61
C VAL A 382 71.03 -41.13 -20.17
N VAL A 383 72.27 -40.66 -20.01
CA VAL A 383 72.73 -39.41 -20.65
C VAL A 383 72.75 -39.56 -22.17
N ARG A 384 73.28 -40.67 -22.73
CA ARG A 384 73.26 -40.93 -24.18
C ARG A 384 71.82 -40.92 -24.72
N MET A 385 70.93 -41.71 -24.11
CA MET A 385 69.51 -41.81 -24.47
C MET A 385 68.81 -40.45 -24.38
N ASN A 386 69.09 -39.64 -23.36
CA ASN A 386 68.53 -38.29 -23.25
C ASN A 386 69.07 -37.37 -24.36
N THR A 387 70.35 -37.44 -24.71
CA THR A 387 70.90 -36.64 -25.84
C THR A 387 70.36 -37.09 -27.20
N GLU A 388 70.16 -38.40 -27.40
CA GLU A 388 69.50 -38.97 -28.58
C GLU A 388 68.02 -38.59 -28.63
N HIS A 389 67.30 -38.63 -27.50
CA HIS A 389 65.92 -38.18 -27.40
C HIS A 389 65.78 -36.66 -27.64
N GLU A 390 66.71 -35.85 -27.14
CA GLU A 390 66.73 -34.41 -27.42
C GLU A 390 67.02 -34.09 -28.89
N THR A 391 67.98 -34.78 -29.54
CA THR A 391 68.24 -34.57 -30.98
C THR A 391 67.07 -35.05 -31.81
N LEU A 392 66.52 -36.24 -31.55
CA LEU A 392 65.30 -36.72 -32.19
C LEU A 392 64.09 -35.80 -31.95
N SER A 393 63.96 -35.20 -30.77
CA SER A 393 62.90 -34.21 -30.49
C SER A 393 63.07 -32.95 -31.34
N ARG A 394 64.29 -32.41 -31.45
CA ARG A 394 64.62 -31.25 -32.31
C ARG A 394 64.42 -31.57 -33.80
N ASP A 395 64.78 -32.79 -34.23
CA ASP A 395 64.56 -33.24 -35.59
C ASP A 395 63.06 -33.42 -35.88
N ILE A 396 62.29 -33.97 -34.94
CA ILE A 396 60.82 -34.04 -35.03
C ILE A 396 60.19 -32.65 -35.06
N GLU A 397 60.68 -31.68 -34.28
CA GLU A 397 60.19 -30.30 -34.32
C GLU A 397 60.53 -29.60 -35.64
N THR A 398 61.75 -29.73 -36.16
CA THR A 398 62.11 -29.15 -37.47
C THR A 398 61.42 -29.85 -38.63
N LEU A 399 61.15 -31.16 -38.55
CA LEU A 399 60.34 -31.89 -39.53
C LEU A 399 58.87 -31.50 -39.46
N LYS A 400 58.29 -31.31 -38.26
CA LYS A 400 56.94 -30.75 -38.09
C LYS A 400 56.84 -29.34 -38.64
N HIS A 401 57.87 -28.50 -38.43
CA HIS A 401 57.90 -27.15 -38.97
C HIS A 401 57.97 -27.16 -40.50
N LYS A 402 58.90 -27.92 -41.09
CA LYS A 402 59.00 -28.12 -42.55
C LYS A 402 57.70 -28.68 -43.13
N MET A 403 57.06 -29.64 -42.46
CA MET A 403 55.76 -30.20 -42.88
C MET A 403 54.65 -29.14 -42.83
N ALA A 404 54.64 -28.27 -41.83
CA ALA A 404 53.71 -27.14 -41.75
C ALA A 404 53.98 -26.08 -42.85
N GLU A 405 55.25 -25.80 -43.16
CA GLU A 405 55.65 -24.93 -44.28
C GLU A 405 55.22 -25.54 -45.63
N THR A 406 55.52 -26.82 -45.89
CA THR A 406 55.09 -27.49 -47.12
C THR A 406 53.58 -27.58 -47.22
N ASN A 407 52.87 -27.85 -46.12
CA ASN A 407 51.40 -27.84 -46.12
C ASN A 407 50.84 -26.44 -46.35
N GLN A 408 51.48 -25.37 -45.85
CA GLN A 408 51.08 -24.01 -46.17
C GLN A 408 51.34 -23.65 -47.65
N VAL A 409 52.41 -24.18 -48.25
CA VAL A 409 52.66 -24.06 -49.70
C VAL A 409 51.63 -24.86 -50.51
N VAL A 410 51.30 -26.09 -50.09
CA VAL A 410 50.23 -26.90 -50.71
C VAL A 410 48.89 -26.16 -50.63
N VAL A 411 48.44 -25.67 -49.47
CA VAL A 411 47.19 -24.91 -49.36
C VAL A 411 47.19 -23.63 -50.23
N LYS A 412 48.33 -22.94 -50.36
CA LYS A 412 48.46 -21.80 -51.29
C LYS A 412 48.32 -22.22 -52.75
N LEU A 413 48.90 -23.36 -53.14
CA LEU A 413 48.81 -23.92 -54.49
C LEU A 413 47.40 -24.47 -54.76
N GLU A 414 46.75 -25.13 -53.81
CA GLU A 414 45.36 -25.57 -53.86
C GLU A 414 44.41 -24.40 -54.08
N VAL A 415 44.51 -23.33 -53.26
CA VAL A 415 43.69 -22.11 -53.46
C VAL A 415 43.94 -21.47 -54.83
N SER A 416 45.18 -21.47 -55.32
CA SER A 416 45.50 -21.00 -56.66
C SER A 416 44.97 -21.92 -57.77
N LEU A 417 44.92 -23.24 -57.54
CA LEU A 417 44.41 -24.24 -58.48
C LEU A 417 42.88 -24.18 -58.54
N THR A 418 42.18 -24.20 -57.39
CA THR A 418 40.73 -24.04 -57.31
C THR A 418 40.28 -22.75 -57.97
N ARG A 419 41.02 -21.64 -57.79
CA ARG A 419 40.74 -20.41 -58.54
C ARG A 419 40.93 -20.60 -60.05
N LYS A 420 41.99 -21.28 -60.49
CA LYS A 420 42.25 -21.50 -61.93
C LYS A 420 41.32 -22.52 -62.58
N VAL A 421 40.76 -23.44 -61.81
CA VAL A 421 39.65 -24.32 -62.19
C VAL A 421 38.38 -23.49 -62.34
N SER A 422 38.00 -22.68 -61.34
CA SER A 422 36.83 -21.79 -61.41
C SER A 422 36.92 -20.75 -62.54
N ASP A 423 38.09 -20.12 -62.75
CA ASP A 423 38.35 -19.22 -63.89
C ASP A 423 38.15 -19.93 -65.26
N ALA A 424 38.30 -21.27 -65.31
CA ALA A 424 38.17 -22.08 -66.52
C ALA A 424 36.76 -22.68 -66.68
N GLU A 425 36.10 -23.06 -65.58
CA GLU A 425 34.69 -23.45 -65.51
C GLU A 425 33.81 -22.28 -65.96
N GLU A 426 34.04 -21.06 -65.46
CA GLU A 426 33.31 -19.85 -65.92
C GLU A 426 33.48 -19.62 -67.42
N ALA A 427 34.69 -19.78 -67.96
CA ALA A 427 34.95 -19.64 -69.40
C ALA A 427 34.26 -20.74 -70.24
N LEU A 428 34.14 -21.95 -69.70
CA LEU A 428 33.51 -23.11 -70.33
C LEU A 428 31.97 -23.03 -70.25
N ASP A 429 31.41 -22.52 -69.14
CA ASP A 429 30.01 -22.15 -69.00
C ASP A 429 29.65 -21.02 -69.96
N MET A 430 30.47 -19.96 -70.06
CA MET A 430 30.27 -18.89 -71.04
C MET A 430 30.25 -19.43 -72.48
N TYR A 431 31.17 -20.34 -72.80
CA TYR A 431 31.22 -21.01 -74.11
C TYR A 431 29.98 -21.88 -74.37
N THR A 432 29.58 -22.72 -73.42
CA THR A 432 28.41 -23.61 -73.54
C THR A 432 27.10 -22.83 -73.62
N ASN A 433 26.96 -21.74 -72.85
CA ASN A 433 25.83 -20.82 -72.96
C ASN A 433 25.82 -20.11 -74.32
N LEU A 434 26.97 -19.74 -74.88
CA LEU A 434 27.04 -19.17 -76.24
C LEU A 434 26.67 -20.20 -77.32
N LEU A 435 27.13 -21.46 -77.22
CA LEU A 435 26.67 -22.54 -78.12
C LEU A 435 25.16 -22.73 -78.04
N SER A 436 24.61 -22.79 -76.82
CA SER A 436 23.17 -22.96 -76.58
C SER A 436 22.33 -21.82 -77.17
N ASN A 437 22.71 -20.56 -76.88
CA ASN A 437 22.03 -19.37 -77.41
C ASN A 437 22.12 -19.24 -78.94
N LEU A 438 23.15 -19.82 -79.57
CA LEU A 438 23.33 -19.84 -81.02
C LEU A 438 22.70 -21.07 -81.70
N GLY A 439 22.10 -22.00 -80.94
CA GLY A 439 21.55 -23.25 -81.47
C GLY A 439 22.61 -24.21 -82.01
N LEU A 440 23.86 -24.10 -81.54
CA LEU A 440 25.02 -24.89 -81.98
C LEU A 440 25.33 -26.07 -81.03
N PHE A 441 24.30 -26.57 -80.35
CA PHE A 441 24.38 -27.78 -79.54
C PHE A 441 24.15 -29.03 -80.44
N PRO A 442 24.83 -30.17 -80.23
CA PRO A 442 24.65 -31.33 -81.09
C PRO A 442 23.21 -31.88 -81.11
N PRO A 443 22.68 -32.34 -82.27
CA PRO A 443 23.31 -32.34 -83.59
C PRO A 443 23.27 -30.95 -84.25
N LEU A 444 24.40 -30.55 -84.88
CA LEU A 444 24.46 -29.31 -85.65
C LEU A 444 23.56 -29.38 -86.91
N PRO A 445 22.98 -28.26 -87.36
CA PRO A 445 22.26 -28.22 -88.63
C PRO A 445 23.16 -28.56 -89.81
N ALA A 446 22.58 -29.17 -90.85
CA ALA A 446 23.25 -29.44 -92.12
C ALA A 446 23.94 -28.16 -92.66
N PRO A 447 25.21 -28.20 -93.12
CA PRO A 447 25.99 -29.38 -93.52
C PRO A 447 27.17 -29.67 -92.56
N LEU A 448 26.87 -29.85 -91.27
CA LEU A 448 27.88 -29.92 -90.19
C LEU A 448 27.67 -31.04 -89.16
N GLU A 449 26.86 -32.04 -89.50
CA GLU A 449 26.28 -33.05 -88.59
C GLU A 449 27.30 -33.90 -87.81
N ASP A 450 28.50 -34.15 -88.37
CA ASP A 450 29.56 -35.00 -87.77
C ASP A 450 30.48 -34.29 -86.75
N VAL A 451 30.30 -32.98 -86.47
CA VAL A 451 31.21 -32.22 -85.60
C VAL A 451 30.59 -31.93 -84.24
N ASP A 452 31.09 -32.59 -83.21
CA ASP A 452 30.84 -32.21 -81.83
C ASP A 452 31.66 -30.96 -81.44
N LEU A 453 30.99 -29.98 -80.83
CA LEU A 453 31.58 -28.74 -80.33
C LEU A 453 31.58 -28.64 -78.80
N THR A 454 31.09 -29.66 -78.10
CA THR A 454 31.13 -29.73 -76.63
C THR A 454 32.57 -29.81 -76.11
N LEU A 455 32.76 -29.21 -74.94
CA LEU A 455 33.99 -29.21 -74.18
C LEU A 455 33.61 -29.40 -72.71
N ASP A 456 34.18 -30.39 -72.05
CA ASP A 456 34.05 -30.66 -70.61
C ASP A 456 35.39 -30.45 -69.91
N LEU A 457 35.37 -29.91 -68.68
CA LEU A 457 36.56 -29.81 -67.84
C LEU A 457 36.68 -31.03 -66.91
N ASN A 458 37.86 -31.66 -66.86
CA ASN A 458 38.19 -32.70 -65.90
C ASN A 458 39.33 -32.24 -64.96
N PRO A 459 39.01 -31.50 -63.88
CA PRO A 459 40.02 -30.96 -62.96
C PRO A 459 40.75 -32.02 -62.12
N ALA A 460 40.30 -33.28 -62.13
CA ALA A 460 40.97 -34.39 -61.44
C ALA A 460 42.08 -35.08 -62.27
N SER A 461 42.30 -34.62 -63.50
CA SER A 461 43.18 -35.28 -64.47
C SER A 461 44.65 -34.87 -64.30
N SER A 462 45.52 -35.83 -63.94
CA SER A 462 46.96 -35.55 -63.70
C SER A 462 47.77 -35.22 -64.97
N ASN A 463 47.22 -35.46 -66.16
CA ASN A 463 47.87 -35.17 -67.44
C ASN A 463 47.30 -33.87 -68.03
N PRO A 464 48.12 -32.86 -68.36
CA PRO A 464 47.61 -31.56 -68.83
C PRO A 464 46.90 -31.62 -70.19
N GLN A 465 47.14 -32.67 -70.99
CA GLN A 465 46.43 -32.94 -72.24
C GLN A 465 45.02 -33.53 -72.02
N ASN A 466 44.73 -34.04 -70.82
CA ASN A 466 43.48 -34.70 -70.45
C ASN A 466 42.67 -33.87 -69.43
N LEU A 467 43.00 -32.58 -69.23
CA LEU A 467 42.23 -31.64 -68.39
C LEU A 467 40.96 -31.12 -69.07
N LEU A 468 40.92 -31.18 -70.41
CA LEU A 468 39.77 -30.84 -71.24
C LEU A 468 39.41 -32.09 -72.06
N SER A 469 38.17 -32.54 -71.94
CA SER A 469 37.60 -33.63 -72.74
C SER A 469 36.66 -33.03 -73.79
N GLY A 470 36.95 -33.27 -75.06
CA GLY A 470 36.20 -32.71 -76.19
C GLY A 470 37.08 -32.60 -77.44
N ALA A 471 36.59 -31.93 -78.48
CA ALA A 471 37.35 -31.71 -79.71
C ALA A 471 38.45 -30.64 -79.52
N ASP A 472 39.59 -30.76 -80.23
CA ASP A 472 40.67 -29.76 -80.10
C ASP A 472 40.19 -28.36 -80.55
N ILE A 473 40.28 -27.44 -79.59
CA ILE A 473 39.93 -26.02 -79.70
C ILE A 473 40.59 -25.38 -80.94
N ARG A 474 41.84 -25.77 -81.27
CA ARG A 474 42.63 -25.15 -82.34
C ARG A 474 42.33 -25.74 -83.73
N THR A 475 42.18 -27.06 -83.85
CA THR A 475 42.04 -27.73 -85.16
C THR A 475 40.60 -28.06 -85.56
N VAL A 476 39.66 -28.20 -84.61
CA VAL A 476 38.28 -28.59 -84.90
C VAL A 476 37.29 -27.48 -84.58
N VAL A 477 37.27 -27.01 -83.32
CA VAL A 477 36.27 -26.05 -82.83
C VAL A 477 36.38 -24.70 -83.54
N LYS A 478 37.57 -24.06 -83.48
CA LYS A 478 37.75 -22.72 -84.06
C LYS A 478 37.55 -22.68 -85.58
N PRO A 479 38.03 -23.63 -86.39
CA PRO A 479 37.72 -23.66 -87.83
C PRO A 479 36.23 -23.90 -88.11
N THR A 480 35.55 -24.73 -87.33
CA THR A 480 34.12 -25.01 -87.49
C THR A 480 33.26 -23.79 -87.16
N LEU A 481 33.51 -23.12 -86.03
CA LEU A 481 32.85 -21.85 -85.70
C LEU A 481 33.16 -20.76 -86.74
N GLY A 482 34.38 -20.76 -87.31
CA GLY A 482 34.73 -19.91 -88.45
C GLY A 482 33.85 -20.16 -89.68
N ARG A 483 33.62 -21.44 -90.05
CA ARG A 483 32.74 -21.84 -91.15
C ARG A 483 31.27 -21.46 -90.90
N VAL A 484 30.76 -21.69 -89.68
CA VAL A 484 29.40 -21.27 -89.28
C VAL A 484 29.24 -19.75 -89.34
N ALA A 485 30.21 -18.99 -88.83
CA ALA A 485 30.20 -17.54 -88.88
C ALA A 485 30.21 -17.01 -90.32
N GLU A 486 30.94 -17.65 -91.23
CA GLU A 486 30.95 -17.27 -92.65
C GLU A 486 29.62 -17.60 -93.35
N MET A 487 29.04 -18.78 -93.09
CA MET A 487 27.69 -19.13 -93.58
C MET A 487 26.62 -18.14 -93.11
N LYS A 488 26.68 -17.68 -91.86
CA LYS A 488 25.76 -16.64 -91.36
C LYS A 488 26.10 -15.23 -91.86
N ARG A 489 27.32 -14.95 -92.33
CA ARG A 489 27.63 -13.72 -93.07
C ARG A 489 27.04 -13.75 -94.48
N THR A 490 27.14 -14.86 -95.21
CA THR A 490 26.54 -14.99 -96.55
C THR A 490 25.02 -14.92 -96.45
N GLU A 491 24.40 -15.71 -95.55
CA GLU A 491 22.94 -15.67 -95.31
C GLU A 491 22.44 -14.26 -94.96
N ARG A 492 23.19 -13.51 -94.12
CA ARG A 492 22.88 -12.11 -93.83
C ARG A 492 23.07 -11.19 -95.05
N ALA A 493 24.08 -11.42 -95.88
CA ALA A 493 24.31 -10.62 -97.09
C ALA A 493 23.24 -10.88 -98.15
N ASP A 494 22.76 -12.11 -98.28
CA ASP A 494 21.65 -12.49 -99.15
C ASP A 494 20.35 -11.82 -98.66
N VAL A 495 20.02 -11.93 -97.37
CA VAL A 495 18.83 -11.28 -96.77
C VAL A 495 18.89 -9.75 -96.84
N GLU A 496 20.06 -9.14 -96.62
CA GLU A 496 20.27 -7.69 -96.80
C GLU A 496 20.10 -7.28 -98.28
N SER A 497 20.51 -8.12 -99.23
CA SER A 497 20.33 -7.89 -100.66
C SER A 497 18.87 -7.99 -101.08
N GLU A 498 18.10 -8.94 -100.54
CA GLU A 498 16.64 -8.99 -100.74
C GLU A 498 15.95 -7.79 -100.06
N ARG A 499 16.39 -7.37 -98.86
CA ARG A 499 15.86 -6.16 -98.22
C ARG A 499 16.07 -4.93 -99.10
N ILE A 500 17.26 -4.76 -99.68
CA ILE A 500 17.55 -3.65 -100.60
C ILE A 500 16.66 -3.70 -101.85
N LYS A 501 16.30 -4.88 -102.38
CA LYS A 501 15.31 -4.95 -103.47
C LYS A 501 13.93 -4.46 -103.03
N VAL A 502 13.44 -4.94 -101.88
CA VAL A 502 12.13 -4.56 -101.33
C VAL A 502 12.08 -3.08 -100.97
N ASP A 503 13.17 -2.51 -100.45
CA ASP A 503 13.30 -1.07 -100.21
C ASP A 503 13.20 -0.29 -101.54
N ASN A 504 13.89 -0.71 -102.61
CA ASN A 504 13.78 -0.07 -103.93
C ASN A 504 12.38 -0.20 -104.55
N GLU A 505 11.71 -1.35 -104.40
CA GLU A 505 10.33 -1.56 -104.85
C GLU A 505 9.34 -0.68 -104.07
N LEU A 506 9.58 -0.47 -102.77
CA LEU A 506 8.80 0.42 -101.91
C LEU A 506 9.03 1.90 -102.28
N ASP A 507 10.27 2.31 -102.55
CA ASP A 507 10.60 3.67 -103.01
C ASP A 507 9.93 3.97 -104.36
N GLN A 508 9.92 3.01 -105.30
CA GLN A 508 9.22 3.17 -106.58
C GLN A 508 7.70 3.33 -106.37
N LEU A 509 7.07 2.45 -105.58
CA LEU A 509 5.64 2.54 -105.27
C LEU A 509 5.28 3.83 -104.50
N THR A 510 6.20 4.34 -103.67
CA THR A 510 6.01 5.62 -102.96
C THR A 510 6.01 6.78 -103.95
N LEU A 511 6.95 6.81 -104.90
CA LEU A 511 7.01 7.83 -105.94
C LEU A 511 5.82 7.73 -106.92
N GLU A 512 5.31 6.52 -107.20
CA GLU A 512 4.05 6.35 -107.95
C GLU A 512 2.82 6.90 -107.19
N CYS A 513 2.78 6.76 -105.86
CA CYS A 513 1.77 7.41 -105.01
C CYS A 513 1.92 8.94 -104.96
N GLU A 514 3.14 9.47 -104.81
CA GLU A 514 3.38 10.92 -104.78
C GLU A 514 2.94 11.62 -106.08
N ASN A 515 3.23 11.03 -107.24
CA ASN A 515 2.73 11.53 -108.53
C ASN A 515 1.20 11.53 -108.60
N MET A 516 0.54 10.49 -108.06
CA MET A 516 -0.92 10.38 -108.02
C MET A 516 -1.55 11.43 -107.09
N ASP A 517 -0.92 11.72 -105.95
CA ASP A 517 -1.35 12.80 -105.05
C ASP A 517 -1.15 14.18 -105.70
N GLU A 518 -0.07 14.41 -106.47
CA GLU A 518 0.09 15.64 -107.27
C GLU A 518 -1.00 15.78 -108.35
N GLU A 519 -1.35 14.71 -109.08
CA GLU A 519 -2.48 14.71 -110.03
C GLU A 519 -3.81 15.01 -109.32
N VAL A 520 -4.05 14.42 -108.14
CA VAL A 520 -5.26 14.68 -107.32
C VAL A 520 -5.31 16.13 -106.85
N VAL A 521 -4.19 16.75 -106.48
CA VAL A 521 -4.11 18.18 -106.12
C VAL A 521 -4.35 19.07 -107.34
N GLU A 522 -3.82 18.73 -108.51
CA GLU A 522 -4.04 19.49 -109.75
C GLU A 522 -5.52 19.40 -110.20
N VAL A 523 -6.15 18.23 -110.08
CA VAL A 523 -7.60 18.07 -110.33
C VAL A 523 -8.43 18.81 -109.28
N THR A 524 -8.06 18.75 -108.00
CA THR A 524 -8.79 19.44 -106.92
C THR A 524 -8.75 20.96 -107.08
N THR A 525 -7.59 21.52 -107.45
CA THR A 525 -7.48 22.97 -107.72
C THR A 525 -8.27 23.41 -108.95
N LYS A 526 -8.32 22.59 -110.01
CA LYS A 526 -9.22 22.81 -111.17
C LYS A 526 -10.70 22.77 -110.78
N VAL A 527 -11.11 21.82 -109.93
CA VAL A 527 -12.50 21.71 -109.43
C VAL A 527 -12.87 22.91 -108.56
N ASN A 528 -11.99 23.33 -107.64
CA ASN A 528 -12.23 24.49 -106.78
C ASN A 528 -12.36 25.77 -107.62
N GLY A 529 -11.45 26.03 -108.57
CA GLY A 529 -11.54 27.20 -109.45
C GLY A 529 -12.77 27.22 -110.36
N LEU A 530 -13.35 26.05 -110.69
CA LEU A 530 -14.65 25.96 -111.37
C LEU A 530 -15.84 26.19 -110.42
N ASN A 531 -15.74 25.79 -109.15
CA ASN A 531 -16.73 26.10 -108.14
C ASN A 531 -16.76 27.60 -107.83
N ASP A 532 -15.59 28.22 -107.64
CA ASP A 532 -15.45 29.66 -107.39
C ASP A 532 -16.08 30.47 -108.54
N GLN A 533 -15.84 30.09 -109.79
CA GLN A 533 -16.52 30.70 -110.95
C GLN A 533 -18.04 30.49 -110.95
N ALA A 534 -18.52 29.33 -110.48
CA ALA A 534 -19.95 29.05 -110.38
C ALA A 534 -20.62 29.87 -109.26
N ASP A 535 -19.94 30.07 -108.13
CA ASP A 535 -20.43 30.89 -107.02
C ASP A 535 -20.30 32.40 -107.31
N GLU A 536 -19.27 32.87 -108.01
CA GLU A 536 -19.20 34.24 -108.55
C GLU A 536 -20.38 34.54 -109.49
N LEU A 537 -20.68 33.63 -110.43
CA LEU A 537 -21.83 33.76 -111.32
C LEU A 537 -23.17 33.73 -110.55
N ARG A 538 -23.24 32.94 -109.47
CA ARG A 538 -24.41 32.84 -108.60
C ARG A 538 -24.62 34.12 -107.80
N GLU A 539 -23.57 34.69 -107.21
CA GLU A 539 -23.63 35.95 -106.46
C GLU A 539 -23.96 37.12 -107.39
N ALA A 540 -23.36 37.18 -108.59
CA ALA A 540 -23.70 38.17 -109.61
C ALA A 540 -25.19 38.12 -109.99
N ALA A 541 -25.73 36.92 -110.27
CA ALA A 541 -27.15 36.74 -110.58
C ALA A 541 -28.07 37.06 -109.38
N GLN A 542 -27.65 36.74 -108.14
CA GLN A 542 -28.40 37.10 -106.93
C GLN A 542 -28.39 38.60 -106.68
N GLN A 543 -27.28 39.29 -106.95
CA GLN A 543 -27.15 40.74 -106.82
C GLN A 543 -27.95 41.48 -107.92
N GLU A 544 -27.96 40.99 -109.16
CA GLU A 544 -28.84 41.49 -110.22
C GLU A 544 -30.33 41.31 -109.83
N ALA A 545 -30.70 40.15 -109.29
CA ALA A 545 -32.05 39.91 -108.80
C ALA A 545 -32.43 40.82 -107.62
N LEU A 546 -31.50 41.12 -106.71
CA LEU A 546 -31.70 42.08 -105.60
C LEU A 546 -31.86 43.51 -106.11
N VAL A 547 -31.04 43.95 -107.06
CA VAL A 547 -31.17 45.27 -107.70
C VAL A 547 -32.53 45.39 -108.41
N SER A 548 -32.88 44.40 -109.24
CA SER A 548 -34.16 44.32 -109.93
C SER A 548 -35.36 44.32 -108.97
N HIS A 549 -35.29 43.58 -107.86
CA HIS A 549 -36.32 43.60 -106.82
C HIS A 549 -36.38 44.94 -106.07
N SER A 550 -35.25 45.62 -105.87
CA SER A 550 -35.20 46.96 -105.27
C SER A 550 -35.81 48.02 -106.20
N GLU A 551 -35.63 47.91 -107.51
CA GLU A 551 -36.27 48.79 -108.49
C GLU A 551 -37.76 48.50 -108.62
N ALA A 552 -38.16 47.22 -108.65
CA ALA A 552 -39.57 46.82 -108.63
C ALA A 552 -40.30 47.35 -107.39
N THR A 553 -39.73 47.15 -106.19
CA THR A 553 -40.32 47.67 -104.94
C THR A 553 -40.24 49.19 -104.83
N ARG A 554 -39.25 49.86 -105.46
CA ARG A 554 -39.27 51.33 -105.61
C ARG A 554 -40.44 51.77 -106.49
N LEU A 555 -40.63 51.15 -107.66
CA LEU A 555 -41.72 51.45 -108.57
C LEU A 555 -43.10 51.17 -107.94
N GLU A 556 -43.27 50.07 -107.21
CA GLU A 556 -44.48 49.82 -106.43
C GLU A 556 -44.72 50.90 -105.37
N ARG A 557 -43.67 51.34 -104.67
CA ARG A 557 -43.74 52.41 -103.66
C ARG A 557 -44.06 53.77 -104.28
N ASP A 558 -43.50 54.07 -105.45
CA ASP A 558 -43.78 55.29 -106.22
C ASP A 558 -45.23 55.28 -106.75
N LEU A 559 -45.73 54.13 -107.22
CA LEU A 559 -47.12 53.95 -107.66
C LEU A 559 -48.10 54.03 -106.47
N ALA A 560 -47.75 53.44 -105.33
CA ALA A 560 -48.50 53.55 -104.08
C ALA A 560 -48.49 55.00 -103.54
N GLN A 561 -47.36 55.71 -103.64
CA GLN A 561 -47.29 57.15 -103.32
C GLN A 561 -48.13 57.99 -104.28
N ALA A 562 -48.09 57.73 -105.59
CA ALA A 562 -48.92 58.43 -106.57
C ALA A 562 -50.42 58.21 -106.30
N ARG A 563 -50.84 56.97 -106.01
CA ARG A 563 -52.22 56.62 -105.62
C ARG A 563 -52.63 57.29 -104.30
N THR A 564 -51.72 57.34 -103.33
CA THR A 564 -51.93 58.00 -102.03
C THR A 564 -51.95 59.52 -102.17
N ALA A 565 -51.12 60.11 -103.03
CA ALA A 565 -51.08 61.54 -103.31
C ALA A 565 -52.32 62.01 -104.10
N ALA A 566 -52.86 61.19 -105.01
CA ALA A 566 -54.14 61.46 -105.65
C ALA A 566 -55.29 61.54 -104.61
N MET A 567 -55.37 60.54 -103.72
CA MET A 567 -56.32 60.55 -102.59
C MET A 567 -56.09 61.75 -101.65
N ALA A 568 -54.84 61.98 -101.23
CA ALA A 568 -54.47 62.98 -100.25
C ALA A 568 -54.60 64.42 -100.77
N ASN A 569 -54.41 64.68 -102.07
CA ASN A 569 -54.74 65.98 -102.67
C ASN A 569 -56.26 66.18 -102.72
N GLY A 570 -57.04 65.15 -103.03
CA GLY A 570 -58.51 65.20 -102.97
C GLY A 570 -59.08 65.49 -101.58
N VAL A 571 -58.36 65.12 -100.51
CA VAL A 571 -58.74 65.42 -99.10
C VAL A 571 -58.08 66.71 -98.58
N GLY A 572 -56.84 66.98 -98.95
CA GLY A 572 -56.05 68.14 -98.51
C GLY A 572 -56.60 69.47 -99.00
N VAL A 573 -57.23 69.49 -100.19
CA VAL A 573 -57.99 70.67 -100.67
C VAL A 573 -59.17 71.00 -99.76
N LYS A 574 -59.79 70.01 -99.10
CA LYS A 574 -60.87 70.25 -98.11
C LYS A 574 -60.31 70.77 -96.77
N SER A 575 -59.21 70.21 -96.25
CA SER A 575 -58.69 70.59 -94.92
C SER A 575 -57.91 71.90 -94.91
N ARG A 576 -57.13 72.20 -95.97
CA ARG A 576 -56.32 73.44 -96.05
C ARG A 576 -57.20 74.70 -96.12
N LEU A 577 -58.43 74.56 -96.60
CA LEU A 577 -59.47 75.61 -96.62
C LEU A 577 -59.99 75.96 -95.20
N GLN A 578 -59.94 75.02 -94.24
CA GLN A 578 -60.28 75.29 -92.84
C GLN A 578 -59.09 75.84 -92.05
N ALA A 579 -57.90 75.23 -92.18
CA ALA A 579 -56.76 75.54 -91.32
C ALA A 579 -56.22 76.99 -91.49
N LEU A 580 -56.30 77.55 -92.70
CA LEU A 580 -55.80 78.90 -92.98
C LEU A 580 -56.59 80.00 -92.24
N GLN A 581 -57.81 79.71 -91.79
CA GLN A 581 -58.68 80.63 -91.04
C GLN A 581 -58.25 80.82 -89.57
N ILE A 582 -57.28 80.03 -89.08
CA ILE A 582 -56.93 79.95 -87.65
C ILE A 582 -55.56 80.59 -87.35
N ALA A 583 -54.49 80.08 -87.95
CA ALA A 583 -53.11 80.30 -87.48
C ALA A 583 -52.56 81.74 -87.64
N TYR A 584 -53.22 82.58 -88.45
CA TYR A 584 -52.87 84.00 -88.61
C TYR A 584 -52.96 84.81 -87.30
N ARG A 585 -53.58 84.25 -86.25
CA ARG A 585 -53.82 84.91 -84.96
C ARG A 585 -52.69 84.78 -83.92
N GLU A 586 -51.72 83.86 -84.06
CA GLU A 586 -50.80 83.54 -82.95
C GLU A 586 -49.39 84.17 -83.02
N GLN A 587 -48.76 84.27 -84.18
CA GLN A 587 -47.29 84.41 -84.26
C GLN A 587 -46.74 85.84 -84.04
N ILE A 588 -47.55 86.75 -83.51
CA ILE A 588 -47.17 88.16 -83.25
C ILE A 588 -46.53 88.32 -81.85
N ASP A 589 -46.81 87.42 -80.91
CA ASP A 589 -46.54 87.65 -79.48
C ASP A 589 -45.14 87.22 -79.00
N LYS A 590 -44.48 86.28 -79.68
CA LYS A 590 -43.47 85.42 -79.04
C LYS A 590 -42.02 85.91 -79.11
N VAL A 591 -41.68 86.75 -80.08
CA VAL A 591 -40.29 87.19 -80.36
C VAL A 591 -39.71 88.09 -79.26
N ASN A 592 -40.57 88.80 -78.53
CA ASN A 592 -40.21 89.93 -77.67
C ASN A 592 -39.64 89.57 -76.28
N ARG A 593 -38.94 88.42 -76.11
CA ARG A 593 -38.59 87.89 -74.76
C ARG A 593 -37.17 87.39 -74.50
N LEU A 594 -36.41 86.93 -75.50
CA LEU A 594 -35.30 85.97 -75.26
C LEU A 594 -33.88 86.55 -75.38
N LYS A 595 -33.72 87.88 -75.41
CA LYS A 595 -32.52 88.53 -75.98
C LYS A 595 -31.46 88.95 -74.94
N ASP A 596 -31.67 88.70 -73.66
CA ASP A 596 -31.21 89.61 -72.60
C ASP A 596 -30.22 89.03 -71.54
N GLU A 597 -29.75 87.77 -71.65
CA GLU A 597 -29.31 87.01 -70.45
C GLU A 597 -27.80 86.66 -70.29
N THR A 598 -27.04 86.44 -71.37
CA THR A 598 -25.88 85.52 -71.42
C THR A 598 -24.51 85.98 -70.85
N MET A 599 -24.33 87.23 -70.43
CA MET A 599 -23.01 87.91 -70.55
C MET A 599 -22.10 87.93 -69.29
N ARG A 600 -21.72 86.78 -68.67
CA ARG A 600 -21.18 86.80 -67.27
C ARG A 600 -20.02 85.85 -66.80
N ALA A 601 -19.27 85.16 -67.66
CA ALA A 601 -18.26 84.14 -67.24
C ALA A 601 -16.79 84.64 -67.07
N ILE A 602 -15.83 83.70 -66.89
CA ILE A 602 -14.38 83.70 -67.26
C ILE A 602 -13.26 83.76 -66.18
N ILE A 603 -13.42 84.38 -65.00
CA ILE A 603 -12.25 84.89 -64.23
C ILE A 603 -11.45 83.84 -63.39
N LYS A 604 -10.70 82.98 -64.09
CA LYS A 604 -9.23 82.74 -63.98
C LYS A 604 -8.65 82.32 -62.59
N ASN A 605 -8.26 81.07 -62.37
CA ASN A 605 -7.00 80.41 -62.80
C ASN A 605 -5.70 81.17 -62.42
N SER A 606 -5.15 80.91 -61.22
CA SER A 606 -3.89 81.53 -60.78
C SER A 606 -3.00 80.67 -59.86
N SER A 607 -1.75 80.48 -60.28
CA SER A 607 -0.55 80.50 -59.42
C SER A 607 -0.24 79.29 -58.52
N ASP A 608 0.08 78.14 -59.12
CA ASP A 608 1.49 77.66 -59.27
C ASP A 608 2.41 77.54 -58.01
N ILE A 609 1.83 77.56 -56.80
CA ILE A 609 2.46 77.57 -55.46
C ILE A 609 3.88 76.95 -55.31
N VAL A 610 3.93 75.64 -55.07
CA VAL A 610 4.94 75.02 -54.19
C VAL A 610 5.87 74.01 -54.91
N MET A 611 6.44 74.41 -56.04
CA MET A 611 7.60 73.73 -56.66
C MET A 611 8.84 73.68 -55.73
N PHE A 612 8.82 74.43 -54.63
CA PHE A 612 9.90 74.64 -53.65
C PHE A 612 10.39 73.39 -52.89
N LYS A 613 9.60 72.30 -52.83
CA LYS A 613 9.75 71.28 -51.77
C LYS A 613 10.92 70.30 -51.93
N GLU A 614 11.43 70.08 -53.14
CA GLU A 614 12.21 68.87 -53.45
C GLU A 614 13.66 68.86 -52.95
N GLU A 615 14.31 70.03 -52.81
CA GLU A 615 15.77 70.08 -52.59
C GLU A 615 16.22 69.60 -51.19
N VAL A 616 15.33 69.60 -50.20
CA VAL A 616 15.62 69.23 -48.79
C VAL A 616 16.07 67.77 -48.65
N SER A 617 15.64 66.87 -49.54
CA SER A 617 15.82 65.42 -49.36
C SER A 617 17.26 64.89 -49.56
N LYS A 618 18.22 65.70 -50.05
CA LYS A 618 19.59 65.22 -50.32
C LYS A 618 20.45 65.05 -49.06
N GLN A 619 20.43 66.01 -48.13
CA GLN A 619 21.41 66.04 -47.02
C GLN A 619 21.27 64.87 -46.04
N LEU A 620 20.06 64.37 -45.82
CA LEU A 620 19.76 63.35 -44.80
C LEU A 620 20.46 62.01 -45.00
N LYS A 621 20.96 61.69 -46.21
CA LYS A 621 21.65 60.40 -46.46
C LYS A 621 23.05 60.34 -45.84
N HIS A 622 23.81 61.44 -45.85
CA HIS A 622 25.19 61.48 -45.35
C HIS A 622 25.32 61.23 -43.83
N LEU A 623 24.23 61.42 -43.09
CA LEU A 623 24.18 61.20 -41.63
C LEU A 623 24.08 59.73 -41.23
N ARG A 624 23.77 58.83 -42.18
CA ARG A 624 23.55 57.41 -41.91
C ARG A 624 24.87 56.65 -41.66
N ASP A 625 25.86 56.91 -42.50
CA ASP A 625 27.05 56.07 -42.65
C ASP A 625 28.10 56.28 -41.52
N PHE A 626 27.86 57.24 -40.61
CA PHE A 626 28.74 57.55 -39.48
C PHE A 626 28.36 56.80 -38.19
N ALA A 627 27.17 56.18 -38.13
CA ALA A 627 26.63 55.62 -36.89
C ALA A 627 27.01 54.15 -36.63
N GLU A 628 27.40 53.39 -37.65
CA GLU A 628 27.62 51.92 -37.58
C GLU A 628 29.01 51.53 -36.99
N ALA A 629 29.62 52.40 -36.17
CA ALA A 629 31.02 52.29 -35.73
C ALA A 629 31.27 52.56 -34.23
N ASN A 630 30.24 52.55 -33.37
CA ASN A 630 30.34 52.52 -31.90
C ASN A 630 29.29 51.56 -31.32
#